data_AF-A0A6I9SQS8-F1
#
_entry.id   AF-A0A6I9SQS8-F1
#
_cell.length_a   1.000
_cell.length_b   1.000
_cell.length_c   1.000
_cell.angle_alpha   90.00
_cell.angle_beta   90.00
_cell.angle_gamma   90.00
#
_symmetry.space_group_name_H-M   'P 1'
#
loop_
_entity.id
_entity.type
_entity.pdbx_description
1 polymer ?
#
loop_
_entity_poly.entity_id
_entity_poly.type
_entity_poly.pdbx_seq_one_letter_code
_entity_poly.pdbx_strand_id
1 'polypeptide(L)'
;MGSSETNKTKTVAGEAGYVLEDVPHLSDYIPHLPAYLNPLQDNPSYSVVKQYFVNKDDSVTHKIVVHKDSPRGTHFRRAGPRQKVYFESDEVLACIVTCGGLCPGINTVIRELVCGLHYMYGVSSVLGIESGYRGFYSKNTIPLTPKVVDDIHKRGGSIIGTSRGGHDTSKVVDSIQDRGINQVYIIGGDGTQQGALLIFEEIRRRGLKVSVVGIPKTIDNDIPVIDKSFGFDTSVEEAQRAINAAHVEANSIENGVGVVKLTGRYSGFIAMYATLASRDVDCCLIPESPFYLEGPGGLFEYIRKRLKENGHMVIVIAEGAGQELLAKNMHDMDQLDPSETKLLQDVGLWITEKIKDHFTKERKMIINVKYIDPTYMIRAIPSNASDNVYCTLLAHSAIHGAMAGYTGFVVGPVNGRHAYIPFHRINERRNKVVITDRMWARLLSSTNQPSFLNPKD
;
A
#
# COMPACT_ATOMS: atom_id res chain seq x y z
N MET A 1 -5.09 -38.20 -14.94
CA MET A 1 -4.39 -37.63 -13.77
C MET A 1 -3.09 -37.03 -14.26
N GLY A 2 -3.14 -35.78 -14.73
CA GLY A 2 -1.95 -35.06 -15.20
C GLY A 2 -1.43 -34.19 -14.05
N SER A 3 -0.21 -34.44 -13.63
CA SER A 3 0.50 -33.68 -12.59
C SER A 3 0.57 -32.21 -12.97
N SER A 4 0.07 -31.35 -12.08
CA SER A 4 0.18 -29.90 -12.15
C SER A 4 1.66 -29.47 -12.11
N GLU A 5 2.21 -29.01 -13.23
CA GLU A 5 3.41 -28.17 -13.24
C GLU A 5 3.06 -26.80 -12.65
N THR A 6 2.94 -26.75 -11.34
CA THR A 6 2.74 -25.51 -10.59
C THR A 6 4.04 -24.71 -10.55
N ASN A 7 3.95 -23.45 -10.98
CA ASN A 7 4.82 -22.32 -10.65
C ASN A 7 6.20 -22.64 -10.06
N LYS A 8 7.20 -22.94 -10.91
CA LYS A 8 8.59 -22.81 -10.47
C LYS A 8 8.91 -21.32 -10.32
N THR A 9 9.11 -20.90 -9.08
CA THR A 9 9.69 -19.61 -8.73
C THR A 9 11.09 -19.49 -9.32
N LYS A 10 11.35 -18.39 -10.05
CA LYS A 10 12.65 -18.12 -10.67
C LYS A 10 13.64 -17.74 -9.59
N THR A 11 14.37 -18.71 -9.08
CA THR A 11 15.36 -18.53 -8.01
C THR A 11 16.75 -18.83 -8.55
N VAL A 12 17.70 -17.95 -8.22
CA VAL A 12 19.11 -18.12 -8.58
C VAL A 12 19.94 -18.14 -7.30
N ALA A 13 20.51 -19.28 -6.99
CA ALA A 13 21.43 -19.42 -5.85
C ALA A 13 22.82 -18.90 -6.20
N GLY A 14 23.53 -18.40 -5.19
CA GLY A 14 24.92 -17.96 -5.30
C GLY A 14 25.71 -18.27 -4.03
N GLU A 15 26.94 -17.77 -3.98
CA GLU A 15 27.85 -18.02 -2.85
C GLU A 15 27.32 -17.46 -1.52
N ALA A 16 27.77 -18.06 -0.41
CA ALA A 16 27.45 -17.65 0.96
C ALA A 16 25.94 -17.55 1.25
N GLY A 17 25.15 -18.47 0.69
CA GLY A 17 23.69 -18.51 0.89
C GLY A 17 22.95 -17.35 0.24
N TYR A 18 23.52 -16.75 -0.82
CA TYR A 18 22.82 -15.79 -1.67
C TYR A 18 21.69 -16.47 -2.44
N VAL A 19 20.50 -15.86 -2.42
CA VAL A 19 19.35 -16.30 -3.20
C VAL A 19 18.72 -15.09 -3.87
N LEU A 20 18.81 -14.99 -5.19
CA LEU A 20 18.03 -14.04 -5.97
C LEU A 20 16.66 -14.64 -6.25
N GLU A 21 15.62 -14.07 -5.63
CA GLU A 21 14.24 -14.30 -6.02
C GLU A 21 13.93 -13.36 -7.19
N ASP A 22 14.12 -13.89 -8.40
CA ASP A 22 14.06 -13.12 -9.61
C ASP A 22 12.64 -13.03 -10.18
N VAL A 23 12.43 -12.03 -11.02
CA VAL A 23 11.16 -11.81 -11.73
C VAL A 23 11.18 -12.45 -13.12
N PRO A 24 10.03 -12.93 -13.61
CA PRO A 24 9.90 -13.43 -14.97
C PRO A 24 10.28 -12.37 -16.02
N HIS A 25 10.79 -12.86 -17.15
CA HIS A 25 11.09 -12.07 -18.34
C HIS A 25 10.38 -12.68 -19.55
N LEU A 26 9.97 -11.87 -20.52
CA LEU A 26 9.26 -12.35 -21.71
C LEU A 26 10.03 -13.44 -22.46
N SER A 27 11.36 -13.34 -22.52
CA SER A 27 12.24 -14.35 -23.13
C SER A 27 12.21 -15.71 -22.42
N ASP A 28 11.67 -15.79 -21.20
CA ASP A 28 11.54 -17.06 -20.49
C ASP A 28 10.49 -17.98 -21.14
N TYR A 29 9.54 -17.42 -21.92
CA TYR A 29 8.46 -18.17 -22.56
C TYR A 29 8.12 -17.75 -24.00
N ILE A 30 8.76 -16.71 -24.54
CA ILE A 30 8.65 -16.29 -25.94
C ILE A 30 9.99 -16.54 -26.65
N PRO A 31 10.08 -17.53 -27.55
CA PRO A 31 11.32 -17.83 -28.26
C PRO A 31 11.65 -16.72 -29.28
N HIS A 32 12.94 -16.47 -29.51
CA HIS A 32 13.45 -15.50 -30.49
C HIS A 32 12.93 -14.06 -30.32
N LEU A 33 12.65 -13.65 -29.08
CA LEU A 33 12.19 -12.29 -28.78
C LEU A 33 13.26 -11.25 -29.20
N PRO A 34 12.93 -10.29 -30.10
CA PRO A 34 13.86 -9.25 -30.52
C PRO A 34 14.19 -8.30 -29.37
N ALA A 35 15.40 -7.75 -29.39
CA ALA A 35 15.87 -6.77 -28.41
C ALA A 35 16.43 -5.54 -29.13
N TYR A 36 16.11 -4.37 -28.60
CA TYR A 36 16.42 -3.08 -29.19
C TYR A 36 17.29 -2.27 -28.23
N LEU A 37 18.01 -1.28 -28.75
CA LEU A 37 18.72 -0.33 -27.90
C LEU A 37 17.71 0.55 -27.15
N ASN A 38 17.99 0.84 -25.89
CA ASN A 38 17.10 1.66 -25.09
C ASN A 38 17.15 3.13 -25.57
N PRO A 39 16.01 3.76 -25.93
CA PRO A 39 15.95 5.17 -26.35
C PRO A 39 16.55 6.16 -25.35
N LEU A 40 16.64 5.78 -24.07
CA LEU A 40 17.28 6.59 -23.03
C LEU A 40 18.75 6.89 -23.30
N GLN A 41 19.43 6.10 -24.12
CA GLN A 41 20.82 6.35 -24.49
C GLN A 41 21.01 7.71 -25.18
N ASP A 42 19.98 8.17 -25.89
CA ASP A 42 19.95 9.41 -26.66
C ASP A 42 19.12 10.49 -25.94
N ASN A 43 18.62 10.22 -24.73
CA ASN A 43 17.76 11.14 -23.99
C ASN A 43 18.59 12.25 -23.30
N PRO A 44 18.33 13.53 -23.57
CA PRO A 44 19.10 14.64 -22.98
C PRO A 44 19.12 14.63 -21.45
N SER A 45 18.02 14.21 -20.81
CA SER A 45 17.91 14.19 -19.34
C SER A 45 18.83 13.15 -18.70
N TYR A 46 19.19 12.09 -19.44
CA TYR A 46 20.07 11.02 -18.99
C TYR A 46 21.53 11.21 -19.43
N SER A 47 21.78 12.10 -20.40
CA SER A 47 23.12 12.41 -20.92
C SER A 47 24.12 12.92 -19.86
N VAL A 48 23.63 13.53 -18.79
CA VAL A 48 24.44 14.07 -17.68
C VAL A 48 24.85 13.00 -16.65
N VAL A 49 24.28 11.80 -16.71
CA VAL A 49 24.49 10.74 -15.72
C VAL A 49 25.62 9.82 -16.17
N LYS A 50 26.71 9.73 -15.38
CA LYS A 50 27.90 8.92 -15.70
C LYS A 50 27.59 7.42 -15.93
N GLN A 51 26.61 6.88 -15.20
CA GLN A 51 26.14 5.50 -15.35
C GLN A 51 24.63 5.46 -15.06
N TYR A 52 23.82 5.55 -16.11
CA TYR A 52 22.36 5.57 -15.97
C TYR A 52 21.72 4.19 -16.09
N PHE A 53 22.32 3.26 -16.85
CA PHE A 53 21.82 1.89 -16.94
C PHE A 53 22.23 1.06 -15.73
N VAL A 54 21.27 0.30 -15.22
CA VAL A 54 21.47 -0.66 -14.14
C VAL A 54 22.00 -1.97 -14.71
N ASN A 55 23.03 -2.54 -14.07
CA ASN A 55 23.60 -3.81 -14.47
C ASN A 55 22.60 -4.95 -14.29
N LYS A 56 22.65 -5.93 -15.19
CA LYS A 56 21.79 -7.13 -15.12
C LYS A 56 22.03 -7.97 -13.88
N ASP A 57 23.16 -7.82 -13.20
CA ASP A 57 23.48 -8.61 -12.00
C ASP A 57 23.28 -7.80 -10.70
N ASP A 58 22.86 -6.54 -10.81
CA ASP A 58 22.53 -5.71 -9.65
C ASP A 58 21.32 -6.28 -8.92
N SER A 59 21.51 -6.55 -7.63
CA SER A 59 20.45 -7.03 -6.74
C SER A 59 20.42 -6.22 -5.44
N VAL A 60 19.22 -6.09 -4.89
CA VAL A 60 18.92 -5.39 -3.65
C VAL A 60 18.69 -6.44 -2.56
N THR A 61 19.45 -6.37 -1.48
CA THR A 61 19.30 -7.33 -0.38
C THR A 61 18.02 -7.06 0.40
N HIS A 62 17.32 -8.11 0.81
CA HIS A 62 16.11 -8.00 1.62
C HIS A 62 16.44 -7.70 3.09
N LYS A 63 17.48 -8.32 3.64
CA LYS A 63 17.88 -8.17 5.05
C LYS A 63 19.26 -7.54 5.14
N ILE A 64 19.33 -6.29 5.58
CA ILE A 64 20.59 -5.56 5.76
C ILE A 64 21.23 -5.74 7.14
N VAL A 65 20.46 -6.18 8.15
CA VAL A 65 20.97 -6.47 9.49
C VAL A 65 21.17 -7.97 9.63
N VAL A 66 22.42 -8.42 9.61
CA VAL A 66 22.79 -9.84 9.68
C VAL A 66 23.94 -10.04 10.67
N HIS A 67 24.12 -11.28 11.15
CA HIS A 67 25.34 -11.62 11.89
C HIS A 67 26.47 -11.90 10.91
N LYS A 68 27.72 -11.78 11.39
CA LYS A 68 28.94 -11.95 10.59
C LYS A 68 28.94 -13.21 9.72
N ASP A 69 28.50 -14.32 10.29
CA ASP A 69 28.54 -15.64 9.64
C ASP A 69 27.15 -16.11 9.15
N SER A 70 26.16 -15.21 9.14
CA SER A 70 24.84 -15.51 8.58
C SER A 70 24.87 -15.57 7.04
N PRO A 71 24.02 -16.40 6.42
CA PRO A 71 23.87 -16.39 4.96
C PRO A 71 23.43 -15.01 4.47
N ARG A 72 23.85 -14.63 3.26
CA ARG A 72 23.44 -13.36 2.61
C ARG A 72 21.92 -13.28 2.43
N GLY A 73 21.26 -14.43 2.25
CA GLY A 73 19.82 -14.55 2.23
C GLY A 73 19.20 -14.08 0.91
N THR A 74 17.94 -13.68 0.99
CA THR A 74 17.13 -13.26 -0.18
C THR A 74 17.56 -11.90 -0.71
N HIS A 75 17.64 -11.81 -2.02
CA HIS A 75 17.85 -10.61 -2.81
C HIS A 75 16.78 -10.49 -3.88
N PHE A 76 16.49 -9.26 -4.29
CA PHE A 76 15.58 -8.93 -5.38
C PHE A 76 16.34 -8.20 -6.50
N ARG A 77 15.85 -8.31 -7.73
CA ARG A 77 16.47 -7.61 -8.86
C ARG A 77 16.34 -6.10 -8.71
N ARG A 78 17.44 -5.35 -8.88
CA ARG A 78 17.40 -3.89 -8.80
C ARG A 78 16.58 -3.29 -9.95
N ALA A 79 15.66 -2.39 -9.63
CA ALA A 79 14.87 -1.69 -10.64
C ALA A 79 15.70 -0.59 -11.32
N GLY A 80 15.39 -0.29 -12.58
CA GLY A 80 16.00 0.80 -13.33
C GLY A 80 16.13 0.51 -14.82
N PRO A 81 16.56 1.49 -15.62
CA PRO A 81 16.64 1.31 -17.07
C PRO A 81 17.73 0.29 -17.43
N ARG A 82 17.47 -0.49 -18.47
CA ARG A 82 18.41 -1.48 -19.04
C ARG A 82 18.94 -0.99 -20.38
N GLN A 83 20.14 -1.42 -20.76
CA GLN A 83 20.73 -1.09 -22.06
C GLN A 83 19.87 -1.55 -23.25
N LYS A 84 19.17 -2.68 -23.07
CA LYS A 84 18.26 -3.25 -24.08
C LYS A 84 16.83 -3.21 -23.60
N VAL A 85 15.92 -2.93 -24.52
CA VAL A 85 14.46 -3.03 -24.35
C VAL A 85 13.91 -4.09 -25.29
N TYR A 86 12.71 -4.59 -24.99
CA TYR A 86 12.03 -5.64 -25.75
C TYR A 86 10.69 -5.18 -26.33
N PHE A 87 10.47 -3.86 -26.27
CA PHE A 87 9.37 -3.16 -26.89
C PHE A 87 9.91 -1.97 -27.68
N GLU A 88 9.52 -1.84 -28.94
CA GLU A 88 9.70 -0.61 -29.72
C GLU A 88 8.64 0.42 -29.34
N SER A 89 8.99 1.71 -29.36
CA SER A 89 8.13 2.78 -28.88
C SER A 89 6.77 2.87 -29.57
N ASP A 90 6.75 2.58 -30.87
CA ASP A 90 5.60 2.65 -31.77
C ASP A 90 4.70 1.40 -31.71
N GLU A 91 5.24 0.25 -31.30
CA GLU A 91 4.42 -0.95 -31.06
C GLU A 91 3.72 -0.95 -29.70
N VAL A 92 4.15 -0.11 -28.74
CA VAL A 92 3.55 -0.12 -27.39
C VAL A 92 2.13 0.44 -27.41
N LEU A 93 1.19 -0.39 -26.95
CA LEU A 93 -0.11 0.03 -26.45
C LEU A 93 -0.19 -0.30 -24.95
N ALA A 94 0.00 0.72 -24.13
CA ALA A 94 -0.04 0.58 -22.68
C ALA A 94 -1.45 0.83 -22.14
N CYS A 95 -1.82 0.12 -21.09
CA CYS A 95 -3.00 0.45 -20.30
C CYS A 95 -2.68 0.62 -18.81
N ILE A 96 -3.40 1.53 -18.15
CA ILE A 96 -3.31 1.82 -16.73
C ILE A 96 -4.69 1.57 -16.11
N VAL A 97 -4.74 0.79 -15.04
CA VAL A 97 -5.98 0.52 -14.30
C VAL A 97 -5.76 0.78 -12.82
N THR A 98 -6.74 1.38 -12.14
CA THR A 98 -6.69 1.60 -10.69
C THR A 98 -7.86 0.91 -9.99
N CYS A 99 -7.56 0.18 -8.93
CA CYS A 99 -8.54 -0.66 -8.21
C CYS A 99 -8.48 -0.45 -6.69
N GLY A 100 -9.57 -0.82 -6.02
CA GLY A 100 -9.72 -0.73 -4.58
C GLY A 100 -10.11 0.66 -4.11
N GLY A 101 -9.85 0.96 -2.84
CA GLY A 101 -10.15 2.28 -2.29
C GLY A 101 -9.08 3.33 -2.61
N LEU A 102 -9.46 4.60 -2.52
CA LEU A 102 -8.58 5.75 -2.78
C LEU A 102 -7.40 5.82 -1.82
N CYS A 103 -6.34 6.47 -2.30
CA CYS A 103 -5.06 6.69 -1.63
C CYS A 103 -4.47 7.98 -2.23
N PRO A 104 -3.85 8.86 -1.44
CA PRO A 104 -3.07 9.97 -1.99
C PRO A 104 -1.99 9.45 -2.93
N GLY A 105 -1.75 10.15 -4.04
CA GLY A 105 -0.71 9.81 -5.02
C GLY A 105 -1.12 8.96 -6.22
N ILE A 106 -2.36 8.43 -6.27
CA ILE A 106 -2.83 7.66 -7.46
C ILE A 106 -2.68 8.47 -8.76
N ASN A 107 -3.16 9.72 -8.77
CA ASN A 107 -3.04 10.58 -9.94
C ASN A 107 -1.58 10.92 -10.28
N THR A 108 -0.71 11.03 -9.27
CA THR A 108 0.74 11.21 -9.49
C THR A 108 1.30 9.99 -10.21
N VAL A 109 1.03 8.76 -9.74
CA VAL A 109 1.47 7.53 -10.44
C VAL A 109 0.96 7.50 -11.88
N ILE A 110 -0.33 7.79 -12.12
CA ILE A 110 -0.89 7.82 -13.48
C ILE A 110 -0.15 8.82 -14.36
N ARG A 111 0.07 10.05 -13.86
CA ARG A 111 0.80 11.10 -14.58
C ARG A 111 2.21 10.65 -14.94
N GLU A 112 2.96 10.14 -13.96
CA GLU A 112 4.36 9.76 -14.14
C GLU A 112 4.52 8.53 -15.05
N LEU A 113 3.53 7.63 -15.07
CA LEU A 113 3.47 6.55 -16.07
C LEU A 113 3.28 7.11 -17.49
N VAL A 114 2.30 7.99 -17.69
CA VAL A 114 2.00 8.57 -19.01
C VAL A 114 3.16 9.45 -19.51
N CYS A 115 3.63 10.38 -18.68
CA CYS A 115 4.75 11.25 -18.99
C CYS A 115 6.05 10.45 -19.19
N GLY A 116 6.31 9.44 -18.36
CA GLY A 116 7.50 8.62 -18.47
C GLY A 116 7.51 7.76 -19.73
N LEU A 117 6.40 7.09 -20.06
CA LEU A 117 6.24 6.35 -21.32
C LEU A 117 6.48 7.27 -22.53
N HIS A 118 5.91 8.47 -22.50
CA HIS A 118 6.00 9.41 -23.60
C HIS A 118 7.40 10.05 -23.76
N TYR A 119 7.90 10.71 -22.70
CA TYR A 119 9.12 11.51 -22.80
C TYR A 119 10.41 10.70 -22.68
N MET A 120 10.40 9.56 -21.97
CA MET A 120 11.59 8.70 -21.85
C MET A 120 11.68 7.67 -22.97
N TYR A 121 10.54 7.11 -23.39
CA TYR A 121 10.48 5.97 -24.30
C TYR A 121 9.74 6.25 -25.60
N GLY A 122 9.24 7.46 -25.87
CA GLY A 122 8.58 7.79 -27.13
C GLY A 122 7.22 7.12 -27.35
N VAL A 123 6.65 6.48 -26.33
CA VAL A 123 5.36 5.79 -26.43
C VAL A 123 4.24 6.81 -26.50
N SER A 124 3.41 6.74 -27.54
CA SER A 124 2.32 7.69 -27.79
C SER A 124 0.93 7.15 -27.45
N SER A 125 0.80 5.83 -27.23
CA SER A 125 -0.49 5.17 -27.05
C SER A 125 -0.65 4.60 -25.63
N VAL A 126 -1.38 5.35 -24.79
CA VAL A 126 -1.68 4.96 -23.41
C VAL A 126 -3.18 5.10 -23.14
N LEU A 127 -3.78 4.04 -22.60
CA LEU A 127 -5.20 3.98 -22.24
C LEU A 127 -5.40 3.89 -20.73
N GLY A 128 -6.33 4.68 -20.20
CA GLY A 128 -6.87 4.49 -18.86
C GLY A 128 -8.06 3.54 -18.92
N ILE A 129 -8.03 2.45 -18.14
CA ILE A 129 -9.17 1.55 -17.98
C ILE A 129 -10.06 2.09 -16.86
N GLU A 130 -11.31 2.41 -17.20
CA GLU A 130 -12.20 3.08 -16.24
C GLU A 130 -12.74 2.12 -15.18
N SER A 131 -12.87 2.61 -13.94
CA SER A 131 -13.59 1.91 -12.87
C SER A 131 -13.07 0.49 -12.58
N GLY A 132 -11.75 0.32 -12.50
CA GLY A 132 -11.08 -0.90 -12.08
C GLY A 132 -11.21 -2.07 -13.09
N TYR A 133 -11.12 -3.32 -12.62
CA TYR A 133 -11.12 -4.49 -13.51
C TYR A 133 -12.36 -4.60 -14.40
N ARG A 134 -13.51 -4.09 -13.93
CA ARG A 134 -14.75 -4.07 -14.71
C ARG A 134 -14.61 -3.30 -16.02
N GLY A 135 -13.75 -2.29 -16.07
CA GLY A 135 -13.50 -1.48 -17.26
C GLY A 135 -12.97 -2.27 -18.45
N PHE A 136 -12.26 -3.37 -18.21
CA PHE A 136 -11.73 -4.20 -19.29
C PHE A 136 -12.86 -4.77 -20.15
N TYR A 137 -13.94 -5.25 -19.55
CA TYR A 137 -15.04 -5.92 -20.28
C TYR A 137 -16.29 -5.06 -20.47
N SER A 138 -16.44 -3.92 -19.77
CA SER A 138 -17.41 -2.89 -20.17
C SER A 138 -16.94 -2.07 -21.38
N LYS A 139 -15.68 -2.27 -21.77
CA LYS A 139 -14.96 -1.60 -22.84
C LYS A 139 -14.76 -0.08 -22.69
N ASN A 140 -14.91 0.44 -21.48
CA ASN A 140 -14.76 1.87 -21.18
C ASN A 140 -13.29 2.25 -20.98
N THR A 141 -12.78 3.13 -21.83
CA THR A 141 -11.38 3.59 -21.76
C THR A 141 -11.24 5.07 -22.09
N ILE A 142 -10.28 5.71 -21.43
CA ILE A 142 -9.94 7.12 -21.62
C ILE A 142 -8.54 7.21 -22.25
N PRO A 143 -8.34 7.90 -23.38
CA PRO A 143 -7.00 8.18 -23.89
C PRO A 143 -6.20 9.05 -22.91
N LEU A 144 -5.00 8.61 -22.54
CA LEU A 144 -4.12 9.34 -21.62
C LEU A 144 -2.93 9.90 -22.41
N THR A 145 -2.81 11.22 -22.40
CA THR A 145 -1.70 11.96 -23.03
C THR A 145 -1.07 12.88 -22.00
N PRO A 146 0.19 13.34 -22.19
CA PRO A 146 0.81 14.31 -21.27
C PRO A 146 -0.06 15.54 -21.01
N LYS A 147 -0.81 16.00 -22.02
CA LYS A 147 -1.76 17.11 -21.89
C LYS A 147 -2.93 16.78 -20.97
N VAL A 148 -3.48 15.55 -21.05
CA VAL A 148 -4.59 15.09 -20.20
C VAL A 148 -4.16 14.95 -18.73
N VAL A 149 -2.89 14.58 -18.48
CA VAL A 149 -2.38 14.32 -17.13
C VAL A 149 -1.56 15.47 -16.52
N ASP A 150 -1.49 16.63 -17.18
CA ASP A 150 -0.54 17.70 -16.82
C ASP A 150 -0.63 18.11 -15.34
N ASP A 151 -1.85 18.33 -14.83
CA ASP A 151 -2.11 18.88 -13.50
C ASP A 151 -2.74 17.89 -12.52
N ILE A 152 -2.98 16.63 -12.93
CA ILE A 152 -3.78 15.69 -12.13
C ILE A 152 -3.13 15.33 -10.80
N HIS A 153 -1.80 15.42 -10.70
CA HIS A 153 -1.01 15.22 -9.48
C HIS A 153 -1.37 16.21 -8.36
N LYS A 154 -1.97 17.36 -8.70
CA LYS A 154 -2.44 18.37 -7.74
C LYS A 154 -3.79 18.01 -7.11
N ARG A 155 -4.43 16.93 -7.56
CA ARG A 155 -5.76 16.48 -7.15
C ARG A 155 -5.66 15.11 -6.49
N GLY A 156 -6.40 14.90 -5.42
CA GLY A 156 -6.60 13.56 -4.88
C GLY A 156 -7.54 12.71 -5.76
N GLY A 157 -7.73 11.46 -5.37
CA GLY A 157 -8.55 10.51 -6.12
C GLY A 157 -7.84 9.90 -7.34
N SER A 158 -8.64 9.48 -8.32
CA SER A 158 -8.18 8.82 -9.57
C SER A 158 -8.97 9.38 -10.75
N ILE A 159 -8.29 9.98 -11.74
CA ILE A 159 -8.95 10.52 -12.95
C ILE A 159 -9.64 9.46 -13.81
N ILE A 160 -9.22 8.19 -13.70
CA ILE A 160 -9.84 7.06 -14.42
C ILE A 160 -10.88 6.31 -13.55
N GLY A 161 -11.26 6.90 -12.40
CA GLY A 161 -12.13 6.26 -11.42
C GLY A 161 -11.44 5.08 -10.73
N THR A 162 -12.16 4.36 -9.88
CA THR A 162 -11.69 3.10 -9.27
C THR A 162 -12.90 2.26 -8.85
N SER A 163 -12.71 0.96 -8.63
CA SER A 163 -13.76 0.09 -8.11
C SER A 163 -13.21 -1.04 -7.25
N ARG A 164 -14.10 -1.62 -6.44
CA ARG A 164 -13.86 -2.84 -5.66
C ARG A 164 -14.47 -4.05 -6.39
N GLY A 165 -13.80 -5.19 -6.33
CA GLY A 165 -14.25 -6.44 -6.95
C GLY A 165 -14.27 -6.42 -8.48
N GLY A 166 -15.06 -7.32 -9.07
CA GLY A 166 -15.25 -7.40 -10.52
C GLY A 166 -14.04 -7.94 -11.29
N HIS A 167 -13.15 -8.69 -10.63
CA HIS A 167 -12.07 -9.40 -11.29
C HIS A 167 -12.62 -10.64 -12.02
N ASP A 168 -12.30 -10.76 -13.30
CA ASP A 168 -12.58 -11.94 -14.12
C ASP A 168 -11.37 -12.13 -15.05
N THR A 169 -10.51 -13.09 -14.73
CA THR A 169 -9.21 -13.26 -15.39
C THR A 169 -9.36 -13.45 -16.89
N SER A 170 -10.28 -14.32 -17.32
CA SER A 170 -10.52 -14.61 -18.73
C SER A 170 -10.97 -13.35 -19.47
N LYS A 171 -12.00 -12.65 -18.96
CA LYS A 171 -12.51 -11.43 -19.61
C LYS A 171 -11.47 -10.30 -19.67
N VAL A 172 -10.63 -10.18 -18.64
CA VAL A 172 -9.55 -9.18 -18.63
C VAL A 172 -8.50 -9.52 -19.68
N VAL A 173 -8.03 -10.77 -19.75
CA VAL A 173 -7.02 -11.18 -20.73
C VAL A 173 -7.55 -11.18 -22.16
N ASP A 174 -8.81 -11.56 -22.37
CA ASP A 174 -9.49 -11.44 -23.67
C ASP A 174 -9.52 -9.98 -24.13
N SER A 175 -9.87 -9.03 -23.24
CA SER A 175 -9.86 -7.60 -23.57
C SER A 175 -8.46 -7.07 -23.87
N ILE A 176 -7.44 -7.51 -23.12
CA ILE A 176 -6.03 -7.17 -23.38
C ILE A 176 -5.64 -7.62 -24.79
N GLN A 177 -5.95 -8.87 -25.14
CA GLN A 177 -5.63 -9.47 -26.42
C GLN A 177 -6.40 -8.81 -27.58
N ASP A 178 -7.72 -8.66 -27.45
CA ASP A 178 -8.60 -8.07 -28.46
C ASP A 178 -8.22 -6.64 -28.83
N ARG A 179 -7.67 -5.90 -27.86
CA ARG A 179 -7.24 -4.50 -28.05
C ARG A 179 -5.79 -4.38 -28.49
N GLY A 180 -5.01 -5.46 -28.50
CA GLY A 180 -3.57 -5.42 -28.76
C GLY A 180 -2.76 -4.72 -27.66
N ILE A 181 -3.26 -4.71 -26.41
CA ILE A 181 -2.54 -4.13 -25.28
C ILE A 181 -1.34 -5.02 -24.95
N ASN A 182 -0.15 -4.42 -24.86
CA ASN A 182 1.09 -5.15 -24.61
C ASN A 182 1.85 -4.68 -23.36
N GLN A 183 1.36 -3.65 -22.67
CA GLN A 183 1.80 -3.29 -21.33
C GLN A 183 0.60 -2.98 -20.42
N VAL A 184 0.56 -3.57 -19.23
CA VAL A 184 -0.56 -3.45 -18.29
C VAL A 184 -0.01 -3.02 -16.93
N TYR A 185 -0.35 -1.79 -16.52
CA TYR A 185 0.03 -1.21 -15.24
C TYR A 185 -1.15 -1.24 -14.28
N ILE A 186 -1.03 -2.03 -13.21
CA ILE A 186 -2.12 -2.33 -12.28
C ILE A 186 -1.85 -1.67 -10.93
N ILE A 187 -2.57 -0.58 -10.64
CA ILE A 187 -2.45 0.19 -9.40
C ILE A 187 -3.52 -0.28 -8.41
N GLY A 188 -3.13 -0.90 -7.30
CA GLY A 188 -4.11 -1.49 -6.40
C GLY A 188 -3.54 -2.14 -5.15
N GLY A 189 -4.43 -2.44 -4.19
CA GLY A 189 -4.06 -3.12 -2.94
C GLY A 189 -3.94 -4.63 -3.12
N ASP A 190 -3.87 -5.36 -2.02
CA ASP A 190 -3.66 -6.82 -1.96
C ASP A 190 -4.55 -7.62 -2.94
N GLY A 191 -5.88 -7.48 -2.85
CA GLY A 191 -6.80 -8.17 -3.76
C GLY A 191 -6.60 -7.82 -5.24
N THR A 192 -6.13 -6.59 -5.53
CA THR A 192 -5.75 -6.23 -6.90
C THR A 192 -4.45 -6.92 -7.33
N GLN A 193 -3.43 -6.98 -6.47
CA GLN A 193 -2.17 -7.64 -6.81
C GLN A 193 -2.35 -9.16 -6.96
N GLN A 194 -3.28 -9.76 -6.22
CA GLN A 194 -3.71 -11.15 -6.45
C GLN A 194 -4.36 -11.32 -7.83
N GLY A 195 -5.24 -10.40 -8.24
CA GLY A 195 -5.79 -10.39 -9.60
C GLY A 195 -4.71 -10.20 -10.68
N ALA A 196 -3.70 -9.37 -10.42
CA ALA A 196 -2.56 -9.15 -11.32
C ALA A 196 -1.73 -10.42 -11.53
N LEU A 197 -1.51 -11.21 -10.48
CA LEU A 197 -0.86 -12.52 -10.58
C LEU A 197 -1.63 -13.46 -11.51
N LEU A 198 -2.96 -13.57 -11.34
CA LEU A 198 -3.80 -14.42 -12.18
C LEU A 198 -3.78 -13.97 -13.65
N ILE A 199 -3.84 -12.66 -13.90
CA ILE A 199 -3.72 -12.08 -15.24
C ILE A 199 -2.37 -12.44 -15.88
N PHE A 200 -1.28 -12.29 -15.12
CA PHE A 200 0.07 -12.64 -15.58
C PHE A 200 0.18 -14.13 -15.93
N GLU A 201 -0.33 -15.02 -15.06
CA GLU A 201 -0.29 -16.47 -15.28
C GLU A 201 -1.05 -16.86 -16.55
N GLU A 202 -2.22 -16.28 -16.77
CA GLU A 202 -3.03 -16.53 -17.96
C GLU A 202 -2.37 -15.97 -19.24
N ILE A 203 -1.78 -14.77 -19.18
CA ILE A 203 -0.97 -14.20 -20.27
C ILE A 203 0.20 -15.11 -20.63
N ARG A 204 0.91 -15.61 -19.62
CA ARG A 204 2.03 -16.55 -19.80
C ARG A 204 1.54 -17.86 -20.41
N ARG A 205 0.42 -18.41 -19.92
CA ARG A 205 -0.20 -19.63 -20.45
C ARG A 205 -0.57 -19.49 -21.93
N ARG A 206 -1.04 -18.31 -22.34
CA ARG A 206 -1.37 -17.98 -23.75
C ARG A 206 -0.16 -17.59 -24.60
N GLY A 207 1.04 -17.45 -24.01
CA GLY A 207 2.26 -17.07 -24.73
C GLY A 207 2.24 -15.64 -25.29
N LEU A 208 1.49 -14.73 -24.68
CA LEU A 208 1.32 -13.36 -25.20
C LEU A 208 2.53 -12.47 -24.84
N LYS A 209 2.97 -11.63 -25.78
CA LYS A 209 3.99 -10.58 -25.57
C LYS A 209 3.37 -9.39 -24.81
N VAL A 210 3.02 -9.62 -23.54
CA VAL A 210 2.41 -8.61 -22.65
C VAL A 210 3.19 -8.53 -21.34
N SER A 211 3.62 -7.32 -20.97
CA SER A 211 4.18 -7.05 -19.65
C SER A 211 3.08 -6.68 -18.66
N VAL A 212 2.98 -7.42 -17.55
CA VAL A 212 2.05 -7.16 -16.45
C VAL A 212 2.85 -6.65 -15.26
N VAL A 213 2.58 -5.40 -14.86
CA VAL A 213 3.30 -4.71 -13.78
C VAL A 213 2.34 -4.26 -12.69
N GLY A 214 2.59 -4.70 -11.46
CA GLY A 214 1.89 -4.26 -10.27
C GLY A 214 2.51 -3.02 -9.64
N ILE A 215 1.68 -2.05 -9.28
CA ILE A 215 2.07 -0.89 -8.46
C ILE A 215 1.23 -0.95 -7.18
N PRO A 216 1.85 -1.32 -6.05
CA PRO A 216 1.09 -1.74 -4.89
C PRO A 216 0.62 -0.50 -4.12
N LYS A 217 -0.69 -0.41 -3.88
CA LYS A 217 -1.38 0.77 -3.34
C LYS A 217 -2.16 0.41 -2.08
N THR A 218 -1.65 0.86 -0.94
CA THR A 218 -2.30 0.83 0.36
C THR A 218 -1.88 2.06 1.15
N ILE A 219 -2.79 2.62 1.95
CA ILE A 219 -2.42 3.64 2.94
C ILE A 219 -1.95 2.97 4.23
N ASP A 220 -2.26 1.70 4.47
CA ASP A 220 -2.03 1.05 5.76
C ASP A 220 -0.57 0.57 5.94
N ASN A 221 0.27 0.75 4.92
CA ASN A 221 1.68 0.34 4.86
C ASN A 221 1.92 -1.14 5.19
N ASP A 222 1.02 -2.01 4.73
CA ASP A 222 0.95 -3.43 5.09
C ASP A 222 1.46 -4.38 4.00
N ILE A 223 2.10 -3.84 2.94
CA ILE A 223 2.67 -4.63 1.85
C ILE A 223 4.00 -5.26 2.31
N PRO A 224 4.18 -6.58 2.21
CA PRO A 224 5.43 -7.22 2.60
C PRO A 224 6.57 -6.84 1.65
N VAL A 225 7.81 -7.08 2.08
CA VAL A 225 9.06 -6.80 1.34
C VAL A 225 9.38 -5.32 1.15
N ILE A 226 8.39 -4.47 0.82
CA ILE A 226 8.63 -3.05 0.58
C ILE A 226 8.77 -2.28 1.89
N ASP A 227 9.65 -1.27 1.89
CA ASP A 227 9.90 -0.42 3.06
C ASP A 227 8.69 0.44 3.41
N LYS A 228 7.99 0.94 2.38
CA LYS A 228 6.88 1.87 2.51
C LYS A 228 5.94 1.83 1.30
N SER A 229 4.63 1.97 1.50
CA SER A 229 3.64 2.18 0.43
C SER A 229 3.39 3.67 0.13
N PHE A 230 3.11 4.01 -1.12
CA PHE A 230 2.87 5.42 -1.46
C PHE A 230 1.55 5.90 -0.87
N GLY A 231 1.52 7.17 -0.46
CA GLY A 231 0.39 7.78 0.22
C GLY A 231 0.39 7.56 1.74
N PHE A 232 1.30 6.75 2.28
CA PHE A 232 1.43 6.53 3.73
C PHE A 232 1.85 7.80 4.47
N ASP A 233 2.90 8.49 4.02
CA ASP A 233 3.38 9.71 4.69
C ASP A 233 2.30 10.78 4.68
N THR A 234 1.64 10.97 3.53
CA THR A 234 0.51 11.90 3.39
C THR A 234 -0.63 11.52 4.34
N SER A 235 -0.91 10.22 4.48
CA SER A 235 -1.98 9.76 5.37
C SER A 235 -1.66 10.00 6.85
N VAL A 236 -0.40 9.83 7.25
CA VAL A 236 0.09 10.16 8.59
C VAL A 236 -0.03 11.66 8.85
N GLU A 237 0.37 12.49 7.89
CA GLU A 237 0.30 13.96 8.01
C GLU A 237 -1.15 14.46 8.21
N GLU A 238 -2.11 13.94 7.44
CA GLU A 238 -3.52 14.31 7.63
C GLU A 238 -4.14 13.70 8.90
N ALA A 239 -3.72 12.50 9.30
CA ALA A 239 -4.12 11.93 10.57
C ALA A 239 -3.69 12.82 11.74
N GLN A 240 -2.50 13.42 11.69
CA GLN A 240 -2.05 14.38 12.69
C GLN A 240 -2.95 15.63 12.76
N ARG A 241 -3.47 16.12 11.63
CA ARG A 241 -4.41 17.26 11.67
C ARG A 241 -5.69 16.93 12.44
N ALA A 242 -6.22 15.71 12.27
CA ALA A 242 -7.37 15.25 13.03
C ALA A 242 -7.05 15.07 14.53
N ILE A 243 -5.86 14.54 14.85
CA ILE A 243 -5.37 14.42 16.23
C ILE A 243 -5.24 15.79 16.89
N ASN A 244 -4.66 16.77 16.21
CA ASN A 244 -4.49 18.12 16.75
C ASN A 244 -5.86 18.77 17.03
N ALA A 245 -6.84 18.58 16.14
CA ALA A 245 -8.20 19.06 16.38
C ALA A 245 -8.84 18.39 17.61
N ALA A 246 -8.68 17.07 17.75
CA ALA A 246 -9.16 16.34 18.92
C ALA A 246 -8.48 16.79 20.22
N HIS A 247 -7.17 17.09 20.17
CA HIS A 247 -6.42 17.60 21.31
C HIS A 247 -6.93 18.98 21.75
N VAL A 248 -7.09 19.92 20.81
CA VAL A 248 -7.64 21.26 21.10
C VAL A 248 -9.03 21.16 21.72
N GLU A 249 -9.92 20.35 21.14
CA GLU A 249 -11.26 20.11 21.67
C GLU A 249 -11.23 19.50 23.07
N ALA A 250 -10.40 18.47 23.31
CA ALA A 250 -10.31 17.80 24.59
C ALA A 250 -9.74 18.72 25.68
N ASN A 251 -8.72 19.50 25.36
CA ASN A 251 -8.07 20.41 26.31
C ASN A 251 -8.92 21.66 26.64
N SER A 252 -9.91 21.98 25.81
CA SER A 252 -10.76 23.18 25.98
C SER A 252 -11.93 22.97 26.95
N ILE A 253 -12.12 21.76 27.47
CA ILE A 253 -13.25 21.43 28.34
C ILE A 253 -12.82 20.52 29.49
N GLU A 254 -13.43 20.71 30.68
CA GLU A 254 -13.16 19.84 31.83
C GLU A 254 -13.53 18.38 31.51
N ASN A 255 -12.63 17.46 31.85
CA ASN A 255 -12.75 16.03 31.58
C ASN A 255 -13.01 15.74 30.09
N GLY A 256 -12.33 16.47 29.21
CA GLY A 256 -12.45 16.30 27.77
C GLY A 256 -11.72 15.05 27.26
N VAL A 257 -12.38 14.28 26.39
CA VAL A 257 -11.77 13.13 25.72
C VAL A 257 -11.95 13.27 24.21
N GLY A 258 -10.83 13.39 23.49
CA GLY A 258 -10.80 13.36 22.03
C GLY A 258 -10.56 11.93 21.54
N VAL A 259 -11.50 11.36 20.79
CA VAL A 259 -11.37 10.05 20.15
C VAL A 259 -11.20 10.23 18.65
N VAL A 260 -10.09 9.77 18.09
CA VAL A 260 -9.80 9.82 16.66
C VAL A 260 -9.72 8.40 16.10
N LYS A 261 -10.65 8.05 15.22
CA LYS A 261 -10.57 6.79 14.47
C LYS A 261 -9.66 6.98 13.27
N LEU A 262 -8.69 6.08 13.07
CA LEU A 262 -7.83 6.07 11.89
C LEU A 262 -7.99 4.76 11.12
N THR A 263 -7.56 4.74 9.86
CA THR A 263 -7.54 3.49 9.09
C THR A 263 -6.52 2.53 9.66
N GLY A 264 -6.66 1.25 9.32
CA GLY A 264 -5.83 0.19 9.87
C GLY A 264 -6.66 -1.05 10.15
N ARG A 265 -7.25 -1.61 9.08
CA ARG A 265 -8.13 -2.78 9.17
C ARG A 265 -7.46 -4.00 9.76
N TYR A 266 -6.19 -4.22 9.38
CA TYR A 266 -5.41 -5.38 9.79
C TYR A 266 -4.08 -5.01 10.45
N SER A 267 -3.66 -3.75 10.31
CA SER A 267 -2.41 -3.24 10.82
C SER A 267 -2.51 -1.80 11.31
N GLY A 268 -1.89 -1.52 12.46
CA GLY A 268 -1.95 -0.21 13.12
C GLY A 268 -0.89 0.80 12.71
N PHE A 269 -0.26 0.69 11.54
CA PHE A 269 0.89 1.56 11.19
C PHE A 269 0.54 3.04 11.15
N ILE A 270 -0.58 3.45 10.53
CA ILE A 270 -0.99 4.86 10.51
C ILE A 270 -1.21 5.35 11.94
N ALA A 271 -1.94 4.60 12.76
CA ALA A 271 -2.21 4.95 14.16
C ALA A 271 -0.91 5.10 14.97
N MET A 272 0.02 4.15 14.83
CA MET A 272 1.33 4.18 15.52
C MET A 272 2.18 5.37 15.08
N TYR A 273 2.33 5.59 13.76
CA TYR A 273 3.15 6.69 13.23
C TYR A 273 2.55 8.07 13.50
N ALA A 274 1.23 8.23 13.35
CA ALA A 274 0.55 9.49 13.65
C ALA A 274 0.65 9.84 15.15
N THR A 275 0.53 8.84 16.03
CA THR A 275 0.73 8.99 17.48
C THR A 275 2.16 9.46 17.79
N LEU A 276 3.16 8.77 17.26
CA LEU A 276 4.57 9.13 17.47
C LEU A 276 4.90 10.52 16.92
N ALA A 277 4.29 10.92 15.80
CA ALA A 277 4.55 12.18 15.15
C ALA A 277 3.83 13.36 15.82
N SER A 278 2.58 13.19 16.29
CA SER A 278 1.81 14.25 16.97
C SER A 278 2.32 14.50 18.40
N ARG A 279 2.61 13.45 19.17
CA ARG A 279 2.94 13.52 20.61
C ARG A 279 1.83 14.03 21.54
N ASP A 280 0.65 14.36 21.02
CA ASP A 280 -0.52 14.79 21.81
C ASP A 280 -1.43 13.62 22.22
N VAL A 281 -1.12 12.41 21.76
CA VAL A 281 -1.92 11.20 21.98
C VAL A 281 -1.53 10.53 23.31
N ASP A 282 -2.51 10.27 24.16
CA ASP A 282 -2.33 9.58 25.45
C ASP A 282 -2.52 8.07 25.34
N CYS A 283 -3.30 7.61 24.36
CA CYS A 283 -3.58 6.19 24.15
C CYS A 283 -3.73 5.88 22.65
N CYS A 284 -2.95 4.94 22.16
CA CYS A 284 -3.04 4.38 20.81
C CYS A 284 -3.50 2.93 20.88
N LEU A 285 -4.62 2.62 20.25
CA LEU A 285 -5.22 1.29 20.18
C LEU A 285 -5.13 0.78 18.73
N ILE A 286 -4.49 -0.38 18.56
CA ILE A 286 -4.22 -0.98 17.24
C ILE A 286 -4.68 -2.45 17.20
N PRO A 287 -4.94 -3.03 16.01
CA PRO A 287 -5.39 -4.42 15.87
C PRO A 287 -4.42 -5.43 16.47
N GLU A 288 -3.12 -5.12 16.50
CA GLU A 288 -2.08 -6.01 16.98
C GLU A 288 -1.90 -6.01 18.50
N SER A 289 -2.47 -5.02 19.21
CA SER A 289 -2.33 -4.88 20.66
C SER A 289 -3.70 -5.06 21.32
N PRO A 290 -3.99 -6.25 21.87
CA PRO A 290 -5.23 -6.49 22.62
C PRO A 290 -5.39 -5.53 23.79
N PHE A 291 -6.64 -5.22 24.13
CA PHE A 291 -6.98 -4.43 25.31
C PHE A 291 -8.33 -4.87 25.87
N TYR A 292 -8.62 -4.45 27.10
CA TYR A 292 -9.91 -4.67 27.75
C TYR A 292 -10.39 -3.38 28.42
N LEU A 293 -11.70 -3.24 28.57
CA LEU A 293 -12.32 -1.99 29.04
C LEU A 293 -12.28 -1.87 30.57
N GLU A 294 -12.70 -2.92 31.27
CA GLU A 294 -12.99 -2.90 32.71
C GLU A 294 -12.03 -3.80 33.52
N GLY A 295 -11.83 -3.45 34.79
CA GLY A 295 -10.96 -4.20 35.71
C GLY A 295 -9.59 -3.55 35.89
N PRO A 296 -8.77 -4.06 36.83
CA PRO A 296 -7.45 -3.51 37.13
C PRO A 296 -6.57 -3.47 35.88
N GLY A 297 -6.01 -2.31 35.54
CA GLY A 297 -5.17 -2.11 34.36
C GLY A 297 -5.94 -1.94 33.04
N GLY A 298 -7.28 -1.93 33.07
CA GLY A 298 -8.12 -1.75 31.89
C GLY A 298 -8.15 -0.30 31.39
N LEU A 299 -8.69 -0.13 30.18
CA LEU A 299 -8.75 1.16 29.49
C LEU A 299 -9.51 2.22 30.30
N PHE A 300 -10.63 1.89 30.95
CA PHE A 300 -11.38 2.86 31.76
C PHE A 300 -10.61 3.33 32.99
N GLU A 301 -9.81 2.46 33.61
CA GLU A 301 -8.96 2.87 34.73
C GLU A 301 -7.89 3.86 34.26
N TYR A 302 -7.28 3.59 33.11
CA TYR A 302 -6.29 4.47 32.51
C TYR A 302 -6.88 5.84 32.12
N ILE A 303 -8.06 5.87 31.48
CA ILE A 303 -8.77 7.12 31.16
C ILE A 303 -9.00 7.94 32.42
N ARG A 304 -9.54 7.32 33.49
CA ARG A 304 -9.79 8.00 34.76
C ARG A 304 -8.50 8.60 35.35
N LYS A 305 -7.39 7.86 35.28
CA LYS A 305 -6.09 8.33 35.75
C LYS A 305 -5.64 9.57 34.97
N ARG A 306 -5.66 9.51 33.63
CA ARG A 306 -5.26 10.64 32.78
C ARG A 306 -6.13 11.87 32.99
N LEU A 307 -7.45 11.72 33.09
CA LEU A 307 -8.36 12.83 33.36
C LEU A 307 -8.09 13.49 34.72
N LYS A 308 -7.75 12.71 35.75
CA LYS A 308 -7.37 13.29 37.07
C LYS A 308 -6.02 14.00 37.05
N GLU A 309 -5.07 13.51 36.27
CA GLU A 309 -3.71 14.07 36.19
C GLU A 309 -3.67 15.33 35.32
N ASN A 310 -4.37 15.31 34.18
CA ASN A 310 -4.21 16.31 33.11
C ASN A 310 -5.49 17.06 32.74
N GLY A 311 -6.66 16.65 33.25
CA GLY A 311 -7.97 17.24 32.91
C GLY A 311 -8.52 16.87 31.54
N HIS A 312 -7.71 16.28 30.65
CA HIS A 312 -8.11 15.86 29.31
C HIS A 312 -7.33 14.62 28.83
N MET A 313 -7.78 14.01 27.73
CA MET A 313 -7.13 12.86 27.11
C MET A 313 -7.41 12.79 25.60
N VAL A 314 -6.43 12.33 24.81
CA VAL A 314 -6.60 11.98 23.40
C VAL A 314 -6.36 10.48 23.18
N ILE A 315 -7.32 9.83 22.52
CA ILE A 315 -7.30 8.42 22.16
C ILE A 315 -7.30 8.30 20.63
N VAL A 316 -6.29 7.64 20.08
CA VAL A 316 -6.26 7.20 18.69
C VAL A 316 -6.62 5.72 18.63
N ILE A 317 -7.58 5.36 17.78
CA ILE A 317 -8.01 3.98 17.59
C ILE A 317 -8.01 3.63 16.11
N ALA A 318 -7.28 2.58 15.72
CA ALA A 318 -7.36 2.08 14.36
C ALA A 318 -8.68 1.30 14.17
N GLU A 319 -9.28 1.36 12.98
CA GLU A 319 -10.58 0.75 12.70
C GLU A 319 -10.65 -0.76 13.00
N GLY A 320 -9.54 -1.48 12.88
CA GLY A 320 -9.46 -2.92 13.17
C GLY A 320 -9.23 -3.27 14.65
N ALA A 321 -8.98 -2.30 15.53
CA ALA A 321 -8.75 -2.56 16.95
C ALA A 321 -10.06 -2.99 17.64
N GLY A 322 -9.99 -3.93 18.59
CA GLY A 322 -11.11 -4.27 19.47
C GLY A 322 -12.33 -4.89 18.79
N GLN A 323 -12.25 -5.34 17.53
CA GLN A 323 -13.39 -5.92 16.79
C GLN A 323 -13.98 -7.15 17.50
N GLU A 324 -13.16 -7.91 18.23
CA GLU A 324 -13.56 -9.03 19.09
C GLU A 324 -14.40 -8.61 20.32
N LEU A 325 -14.24 -7.37 20.78
CA LEU A 325 -15.04 -6.80 21.87
C LEU A 325 -16.41 -6.33 21.36
N LEU A 326 -16.49 -5.92 20.10
CA LEU A 326 -17.76 -5.56 19.45
C LEU A 326 -18.61 -6.80 19.14
N ALA A 327 -18.00 -7.85 18.59
CA ALA A 327 -18.69 -9.10 18.23
C ALA A 327 -19.38 -9.79 19.42
N LYS A 328 -18.84 -9.67 20.63
CA LYS A 328 -19.46 -10.22 21.85
C LYS A 328 -20.77 -9.52 22.27
N ASN A 329 -21.04 -8.32 21.73
CA ASN A 329 -22.11 -7.44 22.18
C ASN A 329 -23.26 -7.25 21.16
N MET A 330 -23.13 -7.72 19.91
CA MET A 330 -24.15 -7.59 18.87
C MET A 330 -24.32 -8.89 18.09
N HIS A 331 -25.57 -9.25 17.76
CA HIS A 331 -25.87 -10.39 16.88
C HIS A 331 -25.15 -10.22 15.52
N ASP A 332 -24.29 -11.18 15.17
CA ASP A 332 -23.45 -11.16 13.96
C ASP A 332 -24.26 -10.90 12.68
N MET A 333 -23.99 -9.76 12.04
CA MET A 333 -24.32 -9.55 10.62
C MET A 333 -23.01 -9.60 9.85
N ASP A 334 -22.62 -10.81 9.42
CA ASP A 334 -21.46 -11.06 8.54
C ASP A 334 -21.74 -10.53 7.13
N GLN A 335 -21.74 -9.21 6.97
CA GLN A 335 -21.85 -8.58 5.66
C GLN A 335 -20.45 -8.50 5.02
N LEU A 336 -20.34 -9.05 3.81
CA LEU A 336 -19.14 -8.95 2.98
C LEU A 336 -19.24 -7.72 2.07
N ASP A 337 -18.11 -7.06 1.82
CA ASP A 337 -18.02 -6.04 0.77
C ASP A 337 -17.98 -6.67 -0.63
N PRO A 338 -18.10 -5.89 -1.73
CA PRO A 338 -18.04 -6.43 -3.09
C PRO A 338 -16.71 -7.09 -3.49
N SER A 339 -15.68 -7.01 -2.64
CA SER A 339 -14.40 -7.73 -2.76
C SER A 339 -14.32 -8.91 -1.78
N GLU A 340 -15.47 -9.40 -1.31
CA GLU A 340 -15.61 -10.53 -0.39
C GLU A 340 -14.87 -10.31 0.96
N THR A 341 -14.69 -9.05 1.37
CA THR A 341 -14.03 -8.73 2.64
C THR A 341 -15.05 -8.38 3.72
N LYS A 342 -15.00 -9.05 4.88
CA LYS A 342 -15.91 -8.83 6.04
C LYS A 342 -15.91 -7.37 6.50
N LEU A 343 -17.06 -6.68 6.42
CA LEU A 343 -17.22 -5.31 6.86
C LEU A 343 -16.94 -5.18 8.36
N LEU A 344 -16.13 -4.19 8.74
CA LEU A 344 -15.84 -3.89 10.14
C LEU A 344 -16.97 -3.04 10.74
N GLN A 345 -17.22 -3.24 12.02
CA GLN A 345 -18.09 -2.35 12.79
C GLN A 345 -17.35 -1.07 13.18
N ASP A 346 -18.08 0.03 13.40
CA ASP A 346 -17.46 1.31 13.77
C ASP A 346 -16.98 1.30 15.24
N VAL A 347 -15.73 0.89 15.43
CA VAL A 347 -15.07 0.87 16.74
C VAL A 347 -14.96 2.26 17.37
N GLY A 348 -14.85 3.33 16.58
CA GLY A 348 -14.70 4.69 17.08
C GLY A 348 -15.98 5.20 17.75
N LEU A 349 -17.13 4.93 17.12
CA LEU A 349 -18.44 5.21 17.73
C LEU A 349 -18.66 4.32 18.96
N TRP A 350 -18.41 3.02 18.83
CA TRP A 350 -18.60 2.06 19.92
C TRP A 350 -17.80 2.44 21.17
N ILE A 351 -16.51 2.75 21.03
CA ILE A 351 -15.68 3.09 22.20
C ILE A 351 -16.14 4.40 22.83
N THR A 352 -16.57 5.37 22.01
CA THR A 352 -17.13 6.65 22.48
C THR A 352 -18.37 6.44 23.34
N GLU A 353 -19.29 5.57 22.92
CA GLU A 353 -20.50 5.23 23.69
C GLU A 353 -20.14 4.51 25.00
N LYS A 354 -19.23 3.53 24.94
CA LYS A 354 -18.78 2.80 26.13
C LYS A 354 -18.11 3.69 27.18
N ILE A 355 -17.28 4.65 26.74
CA ILE A 355 -16.67 5.64 27.64
C ILE A 355 -17.75 6.52 28.28
N LYS A 356 -18.69 7.06 27.49
CA LYS A 356 -19.79 7.89 28.03
C LYS A 356 -20.63 7.13 29.05
N ASP A 357 -20.99 5.89 28.75
CA ASP A 357 -21.80 5.05 29.61
C ASP A 357 -21.10 4.76 30.94
N HIS A 358 -19.84 4.31 30.90
CA HIS A 358 -19.09 3.98 32.12
C HIS A 358 -18.96 5.19 33.07
N PHE A 359 -18.53 6.35 32.54
CA PHE A 359 -18.24 7.50 33.40
C PHE A 359 -19.51 8.25 33.85
N THR A 360 -20.52 8.37 32.98
CA THR A 360 -21.76 9.08 33.31
C THR A 360 -22.67 8.24 34.19
N LYS A 361 -22.93 6.97 33.82
CA LYS A 361 -23.92 6.13 34.49
C LYS A 361 -23.36 5.47 35.75
N GLU A 362 -22.17 4.89 35.68
CA GLU A 362 -21.62 4.09 36.79
C GLU A 362 -20.84 4.92 37.81
N ARG A 363 -20.15 5.96 37.35
CA ARG A 363 -19.22 6.74 38.18
C ARG A 363 -19.71 8.16 38.51
N LYS A 364 -20.81 8.62 37.91
CA LYS A 364 -21.34 9.99 38.06
C LYS A 364 -20.31 11.09 37.82
N MET A 365 -19.35 10.84 36.92
CA MET A 365 -18.33 11.78 36.50
C MET A 365 -18.76 12.39 35.17
N ILE A 366 -18.83 13.72 35.10
CA ILE A 366 -19.13 14.42 33.85
C ILE A 366 -17.90 14.29 32.94
N ILE A 367 -18.10 13.74 31.74
CA ILE A 367 -17.06 13.54 30.72
C ILE A 367 -17.54 14.11 29.38
N ASN A 368 -16.65 14.78 28.66
CA ASN A 368 -16.96 15.44 27.41
C ASN A 368 -16.22 14.74 26.26
N VAL A 369 -16.86 13.76 25.63
CA VAL A 369 -16.22 12.97 24.56
C VAL A 369 -16.54 13.54 23.18
N LYS A 370 -15.49 13.85 22.41
CA LYS A 370 -15.56 14.28 21.01
C LYS A 370 -14.99 13.18 20.12
N TYR A 371 -15.74 12.80 19.09
CA TYR A 371 -15.35 11.76 18.15
C TYR A 371 -15.03 12.39 16.78
N ILE A 372 -13.88 12.04 16.20
CA ILE A 372 -13.45 12.48 14.88
C ILE A 372 -13.14 11.25 14.02
N ASP A 373 -13.78 11.20 12.85
CA ASP A 373 -13.51 10.23 11.78
C ASP A 373 -13.02 10.96 10.52
N PRO A 374 -11.70 11.10 10.33
CA PRO A 374 -11.11 11.73 9.16
C PRO A 374 -10.92 10.76 7.98
N THR A 375 -11.47 9.54 8.00
CA THR A 375 -11.14 8.45 7.06
C THR A 375 -11.16 8.90 5.59
N TYR A 376 -12.19 9.63 5.16
CA TYR A 376 -12.28 10.09 3.77
C TYR A 376 -11.41 11.31 3.48
N MET A 377 -11.19 12.18 4.48
CA MET A 377 -10.30 13.34 4.37
C MET A 377 -8.86 12.90 4.14
N ILE A 378 -8.41 11.84 4.84
CA ILE A 378 -7.08 11.25 4.68
C ILE A 378 -6.88 10.70 3.26
N ARG A 379 -7.90 10.05 2.70
CA ARG A 379 -7.78 9.27 1.45
C ARG A 379 -7.94 10.07 0.17
N ALA A 380 -8.69 11.17 0.25
CA ALA A 380 -9.17 11.89 -0.92
C ALA A 380 -8.32 13.11 -1.30
N ILE A 381 -7.25 13.40 -0.55
CA ILE A 381 -6.38 14.56 -0.78
C ILE A 381 -5.24 14.24 -1.77
N PRO A 382 -4.62 15.28 -2.39
CA PRO A 382 -3.37 15.11 -3.12
C PRO A 382 -2.22 14.63 -2.21
N SER A 383 -1.24 13.94 -2.78
CA SER A 383 -0.02 13.52 -2.06
C SER A 383 0.89 14.70 -1.74
N ASN A 384 1.57 14.61 -0.59
CA ASN A 384 2.62 15.54 -0.19
C ASN A 384 3.90 15.38 -1.03
N ALA A 385 4.90 16.22 -0.79
CA ALA A 385 6.14 16.22 -1.57
C ALA A 385 6.92 14.89 -1.50
N SER A 386 6.98 14.27 -0.31
CA SER A 386 7.67 12.98 -0.10
C SER A 386 7.01 11.88 -0.94
N ASP A 387 5.68 11.76 -0.83
CA ASP A 387 4.93 10.77 -1.60
C ASP A 387 4.94 11.05 -3.10
N ASN A 388 4.97 12.31 -3.53
CA ASN A 388 5.10 12.66 -4.96
C ASN A 388 6.42 12.15 -5.55
N VAL A 389 7.55 12.39 -4.88
CA VAL A 389 8.85 11.85 -5.30
C VAL A 389 8.79 10.33 -5.35
N TYR A 390 8.18 9.70 -4.34
CA TYR A 390 8.06 8.26 -4.30
C TYR A 390 7.21 7.71 -5.47
N CYS A 391 6.07 8.33 -5.77
CA CYS A 391 5.21 7.95 -6.89
C CYS A 391 5.93 8.05 -8.23
N THR A 392 6.74 9.11 -8.44
CA THR A 392 7.60 9.25 -9.63
C THR A 392 8.58 8.09 -9.76
N LEU A 393 9.29 7.76 -8.68
CA LEU A 393 10.29 6.68 -8.70
C LEU A 393 9.64 5.30 -8.93
N LEU A 394 8.46 5.06 -8.37
CA LEU A 394 7.67 3.85 -8.62
C LEU A 394 7.27 3.74 -10.09
N ALA A 395 6.65 4.79 -10.64
CA ALA A 395 6.17 4.81 -12.01
C ALA A 395 7.32 4.62 -13.01
N HIS A 396 8.43 5.36 -12.84
CA HIS A 396 9.60 5.21 -13.71
C HIS A 396 10.20 3.81 -13.63
N SER A 397 10.34 3.27 -12.41
CA SER A 397 10.87 1.92 -12.22
C SER A 397 9.97 0.85 -12.87
N ALA A 398 8.64 1.01 -12.79
CA ALA A 398 7.67 0.16 -13.48
C ALA A 398 7.85 0.21 -15.00
N ILE A 399 7.92 1.42 -15.58
CA ILE A 399 8.13 1.61 -17.02
C ILE A 399 9.43 0.95 -17.48
N HIS A 400 10.52 1.20 -16.74
CA HIS A 400 11.81 0.61 -17.07
C HIS A 400 11.78 -0.92 -17.07
N GLY A 401 11.05 -1.52 -16.14
CA GLY A 401 10.90 -2.96 -16.06
C GLY A 401 10.10 -3.52 -17.24
N ALA A 402 8.96 -2.89 -17.54
CA ALA A 402 8.09 -3.27 -18.66
C ALA A 402 8.81 -3.15 -20.01
N MET A 403 9.41 -1.99 -20.30
CA MET A 403 10.18 -1.76 -21.53
C MET A 403 11.34 -2.76 -21.66
N ALA A 404 12.00 -3.09 -20.55
CA ALA A 404 13.07 -4.08 -20.51
C ALA A 404 12.60 -5.53 -20.53
N GLY A 405 11.31 -5.81 -20.79
CA GLY A 405 10.78 -7.17 -20.98
C GLY A 405 10.54 -7.95 -19.69
N TYR A 406 10.70 -7.34 -18.51
CA TYR A 406 10.27 -7.96 -17.27
C TYR A 406 8.74 -7.92 -17.16
N THR A 407 8.16 -8.93 -16.51
CA THR A 407 6.71 -9.09 -16.34
C THR A 407 6.43 -9.89 -15.08
N GLY A 408 5.20 -9.88 -14.56
CA GLY A 408 4.85 -10.69 -13.39
C GLY A 408 5.46 -10.15 -12.08
N PHE A 409 5.67 -8.84 -11.99
CA PHE A 409 6.34 -8.21 -10.86
C PHE A 409 5.60 -7.00 -10.30
N VAL A 410 5.90 -6.72 -9.05
CA VAL A 410 5.57 -5.50 -8.32
C VAL A 410 6.84 -4.66 -8.18
N VAL A 411 6.69 -3.34 -8.21
CA VAL A 411 7.78 -2.41 -7.94
C VAL A 411 7.67 -1.79 -6.55
N GLY A 412 8.79 -1.68 -5.83
CA GLY A 412 8.82 -1.01 -4.54
C GLY A 412 10.23 -0.82 -3.97
N PRO A 413 10.38 0.05 -2.95
CA PRO A 413 11.63 0.28 -2.25
C PRO A 413 11.91 -0.89 -1.31
N VAL A 414 13.13 -1.42 -1.35
CA VAL A 414 13.65 -2.41 -0.42
C VAL A 414 14.99 -1.88 0.09
N ASN A 415 15.09 -1.62 1.39
CA ASN A 415 16.24 -0.99 2.03
C ASN A 415 16.75 0.26 1.30
N GLY A 416 15.82 1.15 0.91
CA GLY A 416 16.12 2.42 0.25
C GLY A 416 16.47 2.33 -1.24
N ARG A 417 16.37 1.14 -1.86
CA ARG A 417 16.58 0.96 -3.32
C ARG A 417 15.35 0.32 -3.96
N HIS A 418 14.94 0.81 -5.12
CA HIS A 418 13.81 0.21 -5.83
C HIS A 418 14.21 -1.15 -6.44
N ALA A 419 13.32 -2.13 -6.30
CA ALA A 419 13.52 -3.49 -6.79
C ALA A 419 12.26 -3.99 -7.53
N TYR A 420 12.46 -5.00 -8.36
CA TYR A 420 11.40 -5.81 -8.93
C TYR A 420 11.16 -7.01 -8.00
N ILE A 421 9.94 -7.11 -7.50
CA ILE A 421 9.52 -8.09 -6.50
C ILE A 421 8.49 -9.01 -7.16
N PRO A 422 8.67 -10.33 -7.17
CA PRO A 422 7.70 -11.25 -7.74
C PRO A 422 6.32 -11.13 -7.06
N PHE A 423 5.23 -11.25 -7.82
CA PHE A 423 3.85 -11.14 -7.28
C PHE A 423 3.59 -12.04 -6.07
N HIS A 424 4.06 -13.30 -6.10
CA HIS A 424 3.84 -14.25 -5.00
C HIS A 424 4.38 -13.76 -3.66
N ARG A 425 5.51 -13.03 -3.64
CA ARG A 425 6.11 -12.49 -2.40
C ARG A 425 5.24 -11.42 -1.76
N ILE A 426 4.51 -10.65 -2.57
CA ILE A 426 3.60 -9.62 -2.11
C ILE A 426 2.31 -10.22 -1.54
N ASN A 427 1.89 -11.37 -2.06
CA ASN A 427 0.62 -12.00 -1.69
C ASN A 427 0.75 -13.03 -0.55
N GLU A 428 1.97 -13.31 -0.07
CA GLU A 428 2.23 -14.32 0.97
C GLU A 428 1.69 -13.94 2.36
N ARG A 429 1.84 -12.68 2.74
CA ARG A 429 1.51 -12.18 4.07
C ARG A 429 1.33 -10.68 4.05
N ARG A 430 0.75 -10.13 5.11
CA ARG A 430 0.70 -8.69 5.35
C ARG A 430 1.64 -8.31 6.48
N ASN A 431 2.28 -7.15 6.33
CA ASN A 431 3.05 -6.58 7.41
C ASN A 431 2.11 -6.14 8.53
N LYS A 432 2.55 -6.36 9.78
CA LYS A 432 1.85 -5.95 10.99
C LYS A 432 2.83 -5.23 11.91
N VAL A 433 2.31 -4.36 12.76
CA VAL A 433 3.08 -3.78 13.86
C VAL A 433 3.53 -4.90 14.78
N VAL A 434 4.84 -5.04 14.94
CA VAL A 434 5.42 -5.98 15.89
C VAL A 434 5.45 -5.32 17.26
N ILE A 435 4.49 -5.68 18.13
CA ILE A 435 4.34 -5.06 19.46
C ILE A 435 5.50 -5.36 20.42
N THR A 436 6.37 -6.31 20.08
CA THR A 436 7.60 -6.60 20.84
C THR A 436 8.81 -5.79 20.34
N ASP A 437 8.67 -5.02 19.26
CA ASP A 437 9.78 -4.28 18.67
C ASP A 437 9.97 -2.89 19.27
N ARG A 438 11.17 -2.34 19.05
CA ARG A 438 11.59 -1.02 19.57
C ARG A 438 10.67 0.12 19.14
N MET A 439 10.01 0.02 17.98
CA MET A 439 9.09 1.06 17.52
C MET A 439 7.84 1.14 18.40
N TRP A 440 7.23 0.01 18.75
CA TRP A 440 6.10 -0.01 19.67
C TRP A 440 6.52 0.42 21.08
N ALA A 441 7.68 -0.05 21.56
CA ALA A 441 8.21 0.38 22.85
C ALA A 441 8.43 1.91 22.93
N ARG A 442 8.88 2.54 21.84
CA ARG A 442 8.99 4.01 21.74
C ARG A 442 7.62 4.68 21.80
N LEU A 443 6.59 4.10 21.18
CA LEU A 443 5.23 4.62 21.28
C LEU A 443 4.74 4.57 22.72
N LEU A 444 4.83 3.41 23.38
CA LEU A 444 4.41 3.26 24.78
C LEU A 444 5.16 4.23 25.71
N SER A 445 6.46 4.43 25.47
CA SER A 445 7.28 5.39 26.23
C SER A 445 6.88 6.84 25.96
N SER A 446 6.41 7.16 24.75
CA SER A 446 5.97 8.51 24.38
C SER A 446 4.59 8.84 24.95
N THR A 447 3.66 7.89 24.95
CA THR A 447 2.29 8.09 25.45
C THR A 447 2.15 7.83 26.95
N ASN A 448 3.10 7.11 27.56
CA ASN A 448 3.02 6.54 28.90
C ASN A 448 1.82 5.59 29.11
N GLN A 449 1.26 5.06 28.01
CA GLN A 449 0.17 4.09 28.10
C GLN A 449 0.70 2.71 28.55
N PRO A 450 -0.09 1.94 29.31
CA PRO A 450 0.23 0.55 29.60
C PRO A 450 0.04 -0.32 28.34
N SER A 451 0.57 -1.55 28.36
CA SER A 451 0.37 -2.51 27.26
C SER A 451 -1.06 -3.08 27.19
N PHE A 452 -1.91 -2.80 28.19
CA PHE A 452 -3.25 -3.38 28.38
C PHE A 452 -3.32 -4.92 28.30
N LEU A 453 -2.16 -5.59 28.33
CA LEU A 453 -2.05 -7.03 28.47
C LEU A 453 -2.24 -7.38 29.94
N ASN A 454 -3.02 -8.42 30.21
CA ASN A 454 -3.14 -8.95 31.56
C ASN A 454 -1.76 -9.49 31.97
N PRO A 455 -1.26 -9.26 33.21
CA PRO A 455 0.02 -9.84 33.65
C PRO A 455 0.12 -11.37 33.58
N LYS A 456 -0.98 -12.06 33.26
CA LYS A 456 -1.08 -13.52 33.13
C LYS A 456 -1.04 -14.01 31.67
N ASP A 457 -1.13 -13.10 30.70
CA ASP A 457 -1.05 -13.37 29.25
C ASP A 457 0.30 -12.90 28.71
#